data_AF-A0A1V5Z524-F1
#
_entry.id   AF-A0A1V5Z524-F1
#
_cell.length_a   1.000
_cell.length_b   1.000
_cell.length_c   1.000
_cell.angle_alpha   90.00
_cell.angle_beta   90.00
_cell.angle_gamma   90.00
#
_symmetry.space_group_name_H-M   'P 1'
#
loop_
_entity.id
_entity.type
_entity.pdbx_description
1 polymer ?
#
loop_
_entity_poly.entity_id
_entity_poly.type
_entity_poly.pdbx_seq_one_letter_code
_entity_poly.pdbx_strand_id
1 'polypeptide(L)'
;MLYIDKVSNIVGTETAADTLEQFTGGVLSVDIKQDLVIPWNTDPVLFLSSCNRFRFETIILLDIGGVGTGQGLNKERLIVFRSAYAGPLLWGGGVSSEADLVLLDNAGFDGAIIATAVHNGNIPVEYIRRGTFCSSP
;
A
#
# COMPACT_ATOMS: atom_id res chain seq x y z
N MET A 1 15.04 -2.42 -19.73
CA MET A 1 14.95 -2.31 -18.25
C MET A 1 16.25 -2.88 -17.69
N LEU A 2 17.01 -2.08 -16.93
CA LEU A 2 18.24 -2.55 -16.27
C LEU A 2 17.82 -3.45 -15.10
N TYR A 3 18.23 -4.71 -15.12
CA TYR A 3 18.04 -5.65 -14.01
C TYR A 3 19.31 -5.63 -13.17
N ILE A 4 19.19 -5.22 -11.92
CA ILE A 4 20.26 -5.27 -10.93
C ILE A 4 19.82 -6.28 -9.87
N ASP A 5 20.67 -7.27 -9.59
CA ASP A 5 20.37 -8.31 -8.60
C ASP A 5 20.00 -7.68 -7.24
N LYS A 6 18.89 -8.14 -6.65
CA LYS A 6 18.28 -7.62 -5.41
C LYS A 6 17.75 -6.18 -5.43
N VAL A 7 17.65 -5.55 -6.60
CA VAL A 7 16.98 -4.24 -6.73
C VAL A 7 15.64 -4.43 -7.42
N SER A 8 14.56 -4.12 -6.69
CA SER A 8 13.22 -4.02 -7.28
C SER A 8 13.00 -2.60 -7.81
N ASN A 9 12.58 -2.48 -9.06
CA ASN A 9 12.17 -1.19 -9.61
C ASN A 9 10.86 -0.76 -8.95
N ILE A 10 10.86 0.42 -8.33
CA ILE A 10 9.65 1.05 -7.80
C ILE A 10 9.26 2.17 -8.75
N VAL A 11 8.05 2.09 -9.26
CA VAL A 11 7.48 3.03 -10.22
C VAL A 11 6.42 3.83 -9.48
N GLY A 12 6.67 5.12 -9.27
CA GLY A 12 5.69 6.02 -8.66
C GLY A 12 4.69 6.56 -9.68
N THR A 13 3.44 6.72 -9.27
CA THR A 13 2.36 7.29 -10.10
C THR A 13 2.71 8.66 -10.70
N GLU A 14 3.40 9.51 -9.94
CA GLU A 14 3.88 10.84 -10.35
C GLU A 14 4.99 10.80 -11.40
N THR A 15 5.75 9.71 -11.45
CA THR A 15 6.87 9.53 -12.39
C THR A 15 6.42 8.79 -13.66
N ALA A 16 5.46 7.87 -13.51
CA ALA A 16 5.12 6.93 -14.56
C ALA A 16 4.11 7.46 -15.58
N ALA A 17 3.28 8.45 -15.21
CA ALA A 17 2.29 9.08 -16.11
C ALA A 17 1.70 8.10 -17.15
N ASP A 18 1.71 8.45 -18.44
CA ASP A 18 1.13 7.64 -19.51
C ASP A 18 2.01 6.44 -19.94
N THR A 19 3.05 6.10 -19.17
CA THR A 19 4.05 5.08 -19.54
C THR A 19 4.00 3.82 -18.65
N LEU A 20 2.98 3.68 -17.80
CA LEU A 20 2.81 2.51 -16.92
C LEU A 20 2.88 1.15 -17.67
N GLU A 21 2.38 1.11 -18.91
CA GLU A 21 2.41 -0.10 -19.76
C GLU A 21 3.82 -0.53 -20.20
N GLN A 22 4.80 0.37 -20.11
CA GLN A 22 6.18 0.09 -20.52
C GLN A 22 6.95 -0.68 -19.43
N PHE A 23 6.41 -0.75 -18.21
CA PHE A 23 7.03 -1.45 -17.10
C PHE A 23 6.58 -2.91 -17.06
N THR A 24 7.55 -3.81 -16.88
CA THR A 24 7.31 -5.27 -16.80
C THR A 24 7.97 -5.78 -15.53
N GLY A 25 7.17 -6.04 -14.49
CA GLY A 25 7.65 -6.42 -13.16
C GLY A 25 7.87 -5.23 -12.21
N GLY A 26 8.34 -5.54 -11.01
CA GLY A 26 8.60 -4.55 -9.95
C GLY A 26 7.36 -4.08 -9.20
N VAL A 27 7.49 -2.96 -8.49
CA VAL A 27 6.47 -2.42 -7.58
C VAL A 27 5.89 -1.14 -8.16
N LEU A 28 4.56 -1.01 -8.17
CA LEU A 28 3.89 0.25 -8.46
C LEU A 28 3.50 0.94 -7.14
N SER A 29 4.00 2.15 -6.89
CA SER A 29 3.58 2.97 -5.77
C SER A 29 2.48 3.92 -6.21
N VAL A 30 1.33 3.85 -5.56
CA VAL A 30 0.11 4.61 -5.87
C VAL A 30 -0.22 5.52 -4.70
N ASP A 31 -0.13 6.82 -4.94
CA ASP A 31 -0.37 7.84 -3.92
C ASP A 31 -1.83 8.32 -3.96
N ILE A 32 -2.53 8.21 -2.83
CA ILE A 32 -3.86 8.74 -2.61
C ILE A 32 -3.78 9.97 -1.73
N LYS A 33 -4.44 11.06 -2.14
CA LYS A 33 -4.65 12.24 -1.32
C LYS A 33 -6.06 12.77 -1.58
N GLN A 34 -6.78 13.12 -0.51
CA GLN A 34 -8.17 13.61 -0.61
C GLN A 34 -9.05 12.67 -1.46
N ASP A 35 -8.94 11.36 -1.21
CA ASP A 35 -9.67 10.29 -1.91
C ASP A 35 -9.44 10.19 -3.42
N LEU A 36 -8.35 10.77 -3.93
CA LEU A 36 -7.98 10.73 -5.33
C LEU A 36 -6.54 10.27 -5.53
N VAL A 37 -6.29 9.52 -6.60
CA VAL A 37 -4.93 9.15 -7.02
C VAL A 37 -4.22 10.36 -7.61
N ILE A 38 -3.01 10.64 -7.15
CA ILE A 38 -2.14 11.70 -7.69
C ILE A 38 -1.26 11.12 -8.81
N PRO A 39 -1.02 11.85 -9.92
CA PRO A 39 -1.51 13.19 -10.25
C PRO A 39 -2.82 13.21 -11.04
N TRP A 40 -3.41 12.05 -11.37
CA TRP A 40 -4.53 11.97 -12.31
C TRP A 40 -5.89 12.42 -11.78
N ASN A 41 -6.03 12.63 -10.46
CA ASN A 41 -7.30 12.95 -9.82
C ASN A 41 -8.40 11.91 -10.13
N THR A 42 -8.02 10.63 -10.17
CA THR A 42 -8.93 9.51 -10.44
C THR A 42 -9.35 8.80 -9.17
N ASP A 43 -10.52 8.17 -9.21
CA ASP A 43 -10.98 7.28 -8.15
C ASP A 43 -9.97 6.12 -7.95
N PRO A 44 -9.51 5.86 -6.71
CA PRO A 44 -8.50 4.83 -6.45
C PRO A 44 -8.97 3.40 -6.70
N VAL A 45 -10.27 3.11 -6.54
CA VAL A 45 -10.84 1.77 -6.78
C VAL A 45 -10.81 1.47 -8.29
N LEU A 46 -11.22 2.45 -9.11
CA LEU A 46 -11.15 2.35 -10.56
C LEU A 46 -9.70 2.25 -11.05
N PHE A 47 -8.80 3.03 -10.46
CA PHE A 47 -7.38 2.96 -10.79
C PHE A 47 -6.78 1.58 -10.48
N LEU A 48 -7.00 1.06 -9.27
CA LEU A 48 -6.56 -0.29 -8.87
C LEU A 48 -7.14 -1.38 -9.77
N SER A 49 -8.43 -1.27 -10.11
CA SER A 49 -9.10 -2.19 -11.04
C SER A 49 -8.40 -2.20 -12.40
N SER A 50 -8.03 -1.03 -12.92
CA SER A 50 -7.28 -0.92 -14.17
C SER A 50 -5.88 -1.53 -14.09
N CYS A 51 -5.27 -1.55 -12.89
CA CYS A 51 -3.91 -2.06 -12.69
C CYS A 51 -3.78 -3.57 -12.88
N ASN A 52 -4.87 -4.34 -12.82
CA ASN A 52 -4.86 -5.78 -13.09
C ASN A 52 -4.38 -6.14 -14.51
N ARG A 53 -4.35 -5.18 -15.45
CA ARG A 53 -3.80 -5.36 -16.80
C ARG A 53 -2.28 -5.21 -16.88
N PHE A 54 -1.67 -4.61 -15.86
CA PHE A 54 -0.23 -4.37 -15.82
C PHE A 54 0.49 -5.57 -15.20
N ARG A 55 1.81 -5.64 -15.42
CA ARG A 55 2.65 -6.75 -14.96
C ARG A 55 3.46 -6.41 -13.71
N PHE A 56 2.94 -5.54 -12.84
CA PHE A 56 3.60 -5.28 -11.55
C PHE A 56 3.48 -6.49 -10.63
N GLU A 57 4.54 -6.76 -9.89
CA GLU A 57 4.60 -7.84 -8.89
C GLU A 57 3.85 -7.46 -7.62
N THR A 58 3.87 -6.17 -7.25
CA THR A 58 3.24 -5.63 -6.05
C THR A 58 2.74 -4.21 -6.30
N ILE A 59 1.66 -3.83 -5.63
CA ILE A 59 1.24 -2.42 -5.52
C ILE A 59 1.44 -1.97 -4.07
N ILE A 60 2.03 -0.79 -3.89
CA ILE A 60 1.98 -0.04 -2.64
C ILE A 60 0.88 1.00 -2.79
N LEU A 61 -0.14 0.93 -1.95
CA LEU A 61 -1.21 1.93 -1.89
C LEU A 61 -0.96 2.84 -0.69
N LEU A 62 -0.59 4.09 -0.95
CA LEU A 62 -0.18 5.04 0.08
C LEU A 62 -1.22 6.15 0.25
N ASP A 63 -1.95 6.15 1.37
CA ASP A 63 -2.81 7.27 1.76
C ASP A 63 -1.97 8.36 2.45
N ILE A 64 -1.53 9.34 1.65
CA ILE A 64 -0.74 10.48 2.13
C ILE A 64 -1.53 11.29 3.16
N GLY A 65 -2.85 11.41 3.00
CA GLY A 65 -3.70 12.16 3.92
C GLY A 65 -3.79 11.53 5.31
N GLY A 66 -3.65 10.21 5.40
CA GLY A 66 -3.64 9.46 6.66
C GLY A 66 -2.29 9.48 7.40
N VAL A 67 -1.17 9.76 6.74
CA VAL A 67 0.17 9.70 7.35
C VAL A 67 0.27 10.64 8.56
N GLY A 68 0.73 10.12 9.70
CA GLY A 68 0.97 10.92 10.91
C GLY A 68 -0.27 11.36 11.68
N THR A 69 -1.47 11.09 11.16
CA THR A 69 -2.74 11.55 11.78
C THR A 69 -3.17 10.76 13.01
N GLY A 70 -2.72 9.50 13.13
CA GLY A 70 -3.08 8.59 14.21
C GLY A 70 -4.56 8.19 14.26
N GLN A 71 -5.35 8.47 13.22
CA GLN A 71 -6.80 8.24 13.22
C GLN A 71 -7.21 6.77 13.05
N GLY A 72 -6.27 5.88 12.70
CA GLY A 72 -6.56 4.47 12.42
C GLY A 72 -7.19 4.26 11.04
N LEU A 73 -7.59 3.02 10.75
CA LEU A 73 -8.07 2.62 9.43
C LEU A 73 -9.59 2.45 9.37
N ASN A 74 -10.15 2.69 8.18
CA ASN A 74 -11.55 2.39 7.88
C ASN A 74 -11.68 1.00 7.21
N LYS A 75 -12.33 0.05 7.90
CA LYS A 75 -12.45 -1.34 7.44
C LYS A 75 -13.19 -1.45 6.10
N GLU A 76 -14.29 -0.73 5.91
CA GLU A 76 -15.09 -0.79 4.70
C GLU A 76 -14.27 -0.35 3.48
N ARG A 77 -13.48 0.71 3.63
CA ARG A 77 -12.59 1.23 2.59
C ARG A 77 -11.49 0.22 2.23
N LEU A 78 -10.90 -0.45 3.22
CA LEU A 78 -9.90 -1.51 2.99
C LEU A 78 -10.48 -2.67 2.17
N ILE A 79 -11.69 -3.13 2.50
CA ILE A 79 -12.38 -4.22 1.77
C ILE A 79 -12.60 -3.84 0.31
N VAL A 80 -13.02 -2.60 0.04
CA VAL A 80 -13.25 -2.09 -1.31
C VAL A 80 -11.94 -2.06 -2.11
N PHE A 81 -10.84 -1.55 -1.53
CA PHE A 81 -9.54 -1.53 -2.21
C PHE A 81 -8.98 -2.92 -2.46
N ARG A 82 -9.06 -3.83 -1.48
CA ARG A 82 -8.64 -5.22 -1.68
C ARG A 82 -9.37 -5.86 -2.85
N SER A 83 -10.69 -5.65 -2.93
CA SER A 83 -11.53 -6.26 -3.97
C SER A 83 -11.22 -5.74 -5.38
N ALA A 84 -10.59 -4.57 -5.50
CA ALA A 84 -10.26 -3.94 -6.78
C ALA A 84 -9.00 -4.51 -7.44
N TYR A 85 -8.11 -5.15 -6.69
CA TYR A 85 -6.83 -5.65 -7.22
C TYR A 85 -6.58 -7.08 -6.76
N ALA A 86 -6.16 -7.97 -7.65
CA ALA A 86 -5.98 -9.39 -7.32
C ALA A 86 -4.54 -9.74 -6.90
N GLY A 87 -3.55 -8.90 -7.24
CA GLY A 87 -2.14 -9.15 -6.94
C GLY A 87 -1.70 -8.69 -5.54
N PRO A 88 -0.43 -8.87 -5.17
CA PRO A 88 0.10 -8.40 -3.90
C PRO A 88 -0.11 -6.90 -3.66
N LEU A 89 -0.73 -6.55 -2.54
CA LEU A 89 -1.13 -5.18 -2.20
C LEU A 89 -0.66 -4.83 -0.79
N LEU A 90 0.18 -3.81 -0.69
CA LEU A 90 0.66 -3.25 0.57
C LEU A 90 -0.08 -1.96 0.86
N TRP A 91 -0.40 -1.70 2.13
CA TRP A 91 -1.02 -0.45 2.58
C TRP A 91 -0.02 0.44 3.30
N GLY A 92 -0.05 1.74 3.03
CA GLY A 92 0.68 2.77 3.77
C GLY A 92 -0.21 3.95 4.14
N GLY A 93 0.05 4.56 5.30
CA GLY A 93 -0.68 5.74 5.79
C GLY A 93 -1.80 5.40 6.79
N GLY A 94 -1.94 6.22 7.83
CA GLY A 94 -3.04 6.10 8.81
C GLY A 94 -2.95 4.97 9.83
N VAL A 95 -2.09 3.96 9.64
CA VAL A 95 -1.92 2.84 10.59
C VAL A 95 -1.46 3.37 11.95
N SER A 96 -2.27 3.18 13.00
CA SER A 96 -2.03 3.75 14.33
C SER A 96 -1.87 2.71 15.44
N SER A 97 -2.29 1.46 15.22
CA SER A 97 -2.32 0.42 16.26
C SER A 97 -2.12 -0.99 15.73
N GLU A 98 -1.90 -1.96 16.63
CA GLU A 98 -1.91 -3.39 16.28
C GLU A 98 -3.27 -3.85 15.73
N ALA A 99 -4.38 -3.26 16.19
CA ALA A 99 -5.72 -3.57 15.69
C ALA A 99 -5.86 -3.19 14.20
N ASP A 100 -5.21 -2.13 13.75
CA ASP A 100 -5.19 -1.76 12.32
C ASP A 100 -4.43 -2.79 11.48
N LEU A 101 -3.34 -3.36 12.02
CA LEU A 101 -2.61 -4.44 11.34
C LEU A 101 -3.49 -5.69 11.22
N VAL A 102 -4.27 -6.02 12.26
CA VAL A 102 -5.29 -7.09 12.21
C VAL A 102 -6.36 -6.78 11.16
N LEU A 103 -6.78 -5.52 11.00
CA LEU A 103 -7.76 -5.13 9.98
C LEU A 103 -7.21 -5.32 8.57
N LEU A 104 -5.94 -4.96 8.33
CA LEU A 104 -5.29 -5.15 7.04
C LEU A 104 -5.15 -6.64 6.69
N ASP A 105 -4.69 -7.45 7.63
CA ASP A 105 -4.56 -8.91 7.44
C ASP A 105 -5.91 -9.57 7.14
N ASN A 106 -6.94 -9.25 7.94
CA ASN A 106 -8.30 -9.77 7.70
C ASN A 106 -8.90 -9.28 6.37
N ALA A 107 -8.52 -8.08 5.92
CA ALA A 107 -8.92 -7.57 4.62
C ALA A 107 -8.09 -8.17 3.48
N GLY A 108 -7.09 -9.02 3.74
CA GLY A 108 -6.28 -9.69 2.74
C GLY A 108 -5.16 -8.83 2.13
N PHE A 109 -4.69 -7.81 2.83
CA PHE A 109 -3.48 -7.08 2.42
C PHE A 109 -2.23 -7.91 2.73
N ASP A 110 -1.24 -7.82 1.85
CA ASP A 110 0.00 -8.60 1.93
C ASP A 110 1.05 -7.97 2.85
N GLY A 111 0.77 -6.76 3.36
CA GLY A 111 1.61 -6.09 4.34
C GLY A 111 1.25 -4.62 4.56
N ALA A 112 1.96 -4.01 5.51
CA ALA A 112 1.75 -2.63 5.92
C ALA A 112 3.07 -1.86 5.98
N ILE A 113 3.04 -0.59 5.58
CA ILE A 113 4.12 0.38 5.79
C ILE A 113 3.74 1.22 7.00
N ILE A 114 4.51 1.08 8.09
CA ILE A 114 4.28 1.75 9.36
C ILE A 114 5.49 2.59 9.77
N ALA A 115 5.23 3.76 10.35
CA ALA A 115 6.26 4.67 10.85
C ALA A 115 5.82 5.35 12.15
N THR A 116 4.85 6.26 12.10
CA THR A 116 4.41 7.07 13.24
C THR A 116 3.99 6.22 14.44
N ALA A 117 3.22 5.16 14.23
CA ALA A 117 2.79 4.26 15.30
C ALA A 117 3.96 3.53 16.00
N VAL A 118 5.04 3.24 15.27
CA VAL A 118 6.27 2.66 15.86
C VAL A 118 7.01 3.72 16.66
N HIS A 119 7.19 4.93 16.11
CA HIS A 119 7.87 6.02 16.81
C HIS A 119 7.16 6.44 18.11
N ASN A 120 5.83 6.34 18.15
CA ASN A 120 5.02 6.66 19.32
C ASN A 120 4.87 5.47 20.30
N GLY A 121 5.38 4.28 19.94
CA GLY A 121 5.28 3.08 20.77
C GLY A 121 3.91 2.39 20.76
N ASN A 122 2.98 2.81 19.89
CA ASN A 122 1.68 2.17 19.70
C ASN A 122 1.77 0.82 18.98
N ILE A 123 2.83 0.63 18.18
CA ILE A 123 3.20 -0.66 17.61
C ILE A 123 4.64 -0.97 18.06
N PRO A 124 4.89 -2.11 18.73
CA PRO A 124 6.22 -2.47 19.18
C PRO A 124 7.24 -2.57 18.03
N VAL A 125 8.43 -2.01 18.21
CA VAL A 125 9.53 -2.09 17.21
C VAL A 125 9.95 -3.54 16.94
N GLU A 126 9.71 -4.44 17.89
CA GLU A 126 9.92 -5.88 17.78
C GLU A 126 9.16 -6.48 16.59
N TYR A 127 7.99 -5.94 16.23
CA TYR A 127 7.24 -6.43 15.06
C TYR A 127 7.99 -6.15 13.76
N ILE A 128 8.64 -4.99 13.65
CA ILE A 128 9.52 -4.65 12.53
C ILE A 128 10.75 -5.55 12.50
N ARG A 129 11.39 -5.75 13.66
CA ARG A 129 12.59 -6.60 13.76
C ARG A 129 12.33 -8.05 13.37
N ARG A 130 11.14 -8.56 13.69
CA ARG A 130 10.70 -9.90 13.26
C ARG A 130 10.37 -9.96 11.76
N GLY A 131 9.93 -8.84 11.18
CA GLY A 131 9.54 -8.76 9.77
C GLY A 131 8.22 -9.46 9.45
N THR A 132 7.48 -9.93 10.46
CA THR A 132 6.21 -10.65 10.31
C THR A 132 5.24 -10.19 11.38
N PHE A 133 4.02 -9.87 10.96
CA PHE A 133 2.88 -9.67 11.85
C PHE A 133 1.97 -10.89 11.72
N CYS A 134 1.86 -11.71 12.76
CA CYS A 134 0.94 -12.85 12.78
C CYS A 134 -0.26 -12.47 13.62
N SER A 135 -1.40 -12.19 12.97
CA SER A 135 -2.69 -12.06 13.63
C SER A 135 -3.38 -13.41 13.73
N SER A 136 -2.85 -14.29 14.59
CA SER A 136 -3.61 -15.33 15.29
C SER A 136 -2.78 -15.86 16.47
N PRO A 137 -3.42 -16.27 17.58
CA PRO A 137 -2.77 -16.86 18.75
C PRO A 137 -2.01 -18.16 18.46
#